data_AF-A0A7Z1K118-F1
#
_entry.id   AF-A0A7Z1K118-F1
#
_cell.length_a   1.000
_cell.length_b   1.000
_cell.length_c   1.000
_cell.angle_alpha   90.00
_cell.angle_beta   90.00
_cell.angle_gamma   90.00
#
_symmetry.space_group_name_H-M   'P 1'
#
loop_
_entity.id
_entity.type
_entity.pdbx_description
1 polymer ?
#
loop_
_entity_poly.entity_id
_entity_poly.type
_entity_poly.pdbx_seq_one_letter_code
_entity_poly.pdbx_strand_id
1 'polypeptide(L)'
;MRAGTKLAASLVLLALSMPAWCAKKVDLDYHVKLLPQSEQAEVRVSLSQGSAVRSLNFDLGRTGDYSDFKADGQWSVNDHRGLWQPSANKASLTYRVRLSHARKPGIYEARMTPSWALFRGEDLVPPARLDQQDGVELVSRLVFELPAGWKSIETAWPRIGKNKFRIDNVSRLFDRPTGWMLAGTLGSRRVRLGETEVTIASPKGQAMRRMDVLTLLTFVWPQVEAAFPRHPAKLLVVGASDPMRRGAVSARDSIYLNSRTPLVSENGSSPLIREVVQAIGRFNDHDTSDWISEGLAEYYAIELVRRAGGVTDERYQAIQARLARDGKDVTSLRGDHVSGATVSRAVVVLQELDREIRVKTHNKRSLDDLAQAVMRANSITTAEFVQLAESIIGESSVVLDSKLLR
;
A
#
# COMPACT_ATOMS: atom_id res chain seq x y z
N MET A 1 20.63 44.49 -43.89
CA MET A 1 21.09 43.16 -43.43
C MET A 1 21.43 43.19 -41.94
N ARG A 2 20.49 42.93 -41.02
CA ARG A 2 20.78 42.78 -39.56
C ARG A 2 19.66 42.13 -38.74
N ALA A 3 18.49 41.86 -39.33
CA ALA A 3 17.36 41.18 -38.67
C ALA A 3 17.33 39.65 -38.91
N GLY A 4 17.81 39.18 -40.07
CA GLY A 4 17.80 37.74 -40.41
C GLY A 4 18.82 36.89 -39.64
N THR A 5 19.88 37.49 -39.13
CA THR A 5 20.94 36.77 -38.39
C THR A 5 20.62 36.51 -36.93
N LYS A 6 19.71 37.29 -36.31
CA LYS A 6 19.30 37.07 -34.91
C LYS A 6 18.27 35.94 -34.75
N LEU A 7 17.35 35.79 -35.72
CA LEU A 7 16.37 34.69 -35.73
C LEU A 7 17.02 33.32 -35.99
N ALA A 8 18.06 33.28 -36.83
CA ALA A 8 18.81 32.05 -37.07
C ALA A 8 19.60 31.58 -35.84
N ALA A 9 20.16 32.51 -35.05
CA ALA A 9 20.90 32.16 -33.82
C ALA A 9 19.99 31.61 -32.71
N SER A 10 18.75 32.11 -32.59
CA SER A 10 17.78 31.63 -31.60
C SER A 10 17.22 30.23 -31.91
N LEU A 11 17.09 29.87 -33.20
CA LEU A 11 16.66 28.53 -33.62
C LEU A 11 17.77 27.47 -33.45
N VAL A 12 19.04 27.85 -33.57
CA VAL A 12 20.18 26.94 -33.34
C VAL A 12 20.39 26.66 -31.83
N LEU A 13 20.11 27.64 -30.96
CA LEU A 13 20.18 27.46 -29.50
C LEU A 13 19.03 26.61 -28.91
N LEU A 14 17.85 26.59 -29.55
CA LEU A 14 16.76 25.68 -29.17
C LEU A 14 16.93 24.25 -29.71
N ALA A 15 17.74 24.06 -30.77
CA ALA A 15 18.07 22.73 -31.29
C ALA A 15 19.21 22.04 -30.50
N LEU A 16 19.99 22.80 -29.71
CA LEU A 16 21.11 22.29 -28.92
C LEU A 16 20.76 21.99 -27.45
N SER A 17 19.51 22.23 -27.03
CA SER A 17 19.07 22.05 -25.64
C SER A 17 18.28 20.77 -25.38
N MET A 18 18.43 19.72 -26.21
CA MET A 18 17.90 18.39 -25.89
C MET A 18 18.75 17.25 -26.46
N PRO A 19 19.72 16.70 -25.70
CA PRO A 19 19.69 15.28 -25.49
C PRO A 19 18.58 15.03 -24.46
N ALA A 20 17.37 14.76 -24.95
CA ALA A 20 16.54 13.83 -24.21
C ALA A 20 17.35 12.54 -24.17
N TRP A 21 18.15 12.37 -23.12
CA TRP A 21 18.95 11.18 -22.91
C TRP A 21 17.93 10.07 -22.73
N CYS A 22 17.61 9.40 -23.84
CA CYS A 22 16.60 8.36 -23.84
C CYS A 22 17.16 7.26 -22.94
N ALA A 23 16.56 7.11 -21.75
CA ALA A 23 17.01 6.14 -20.79
C ALA A 23 17.05 4.77 -21.49
N LYS A 24 18.18 4.09 -21.36
CA LYS A 24 18.35 2.75 -21.90
C LYS A 24 17.44 1.81 -21.13
N LYS A 25 16.38 1.36 -21.80
CA LYS A 25 15.42 0.43 -21.21
C LYS A 25 16.01 -0.98 -21.15
N VAL A 26 16.00 -1.57 -19.96
CA VAL A 26 16.46 -2.94 -19.72
C VAL A 26 15.32 -3.70 -19.04
N ASP A 27 15.00 -4.88 -19.56
CA ASP A 27 13.90 -5.67 -19.04
C ASP A 27 14.32 -6.35 -17.73
N LEU A 28 13.47 -6.19 -16.71
CA LEU A 28 13.58 -6.85 -15.42
C LEU A 28 12.35 -7.77 -15.24
N ASP A 29 12.50 -9.03 -15.58
CA ASP A 29 11.39 -9.99 -15.53
C ASP A 29 11.46 -10.85 -14.26
N TYR A 30 10.35 -10.90 -13.53
CA TYR A 30 10.11 -11.80 -12.40
C TYR A 30 9.26 -12.97 -12.85
N HIS A 31 9.82 -14.18 -12.83
CA HIS A 31 9.08 -15.41 -13.07
C HIS A 31 8.86 -16.15 -11.76
N VAL A 32 7.60 -16.41 -11.42
CA VAL A 32 7.21 -17.03 -10.16
C VAL A 32 6.46 -18.31 -10.43
N LYS A 33 6.98 -19.42 -9.93
CA LYS A 33 6.32 -20.73 -9.96
C LYS A 33 5.87 -21.09 -8.55
N LEU A 34 4.56 -21.25 -8.34
CA LEU A 34 4.02 -21.62 -7.03
C LEU A 34 4.13 -23.13 -6.82
N LEU A 35 4.59 -23.55 -5.63
CA LEU A 35 4.89 -24.93 -5.28
C LEU A 35 4.08 -25.35 -4.04
N PRO A 36 2.79 -25.71 -4.21
CA PRO A 36 1.90 -25.99 -3.08
C PRO A 36 2.30 -27.21 -2.23
N GLN A 37 3.06 -28.15 -2.78
CA GLN A 37 3.53 -29.33 -2.05
C GLN A 37 4.56 -28.98 -0.97
N SER A 38 5.34 -27.92 -1.17
CA SER A 38 6.35 -27.44 -0.21
C SER A 38 5.97 -26.09 0.42
N GLU A 39 4.79 -25.55 0.11
CA GLU A 39 4.33 -24.22 0.53
C GLU A 39 5.32 -23.08 0.19
N GLN A 40 5.99 -23.23 -0.94
CA GLN A 40 7.02 -22.31 -1.43
C GLN A 40 6.64 -21.72 -2.79
N ALA A 41 7.41 -20.72 -3.22
CA ALA A 41 7.53 -20.35 -4.62
C ALA A 41 8.99 -20.48 -5.06
N GLU A 42 9.21 -20.88 -6.31
CA GLU A 42 10.47 -20.65 -7.01
C GLU A 42 10.36 -19.32 -7.74
N VAL A 43 11.30 -18.42 -7.48
CA VAL A 43 11.36 -17.08 -8.06
C VAL A 43 12.62 -16.97 -8.89
N ARG A 44 12.48 -16.47 -10.12
CA ARG A 44 13.60 -16.10 -10.98
C ARG A 44 13.51 -14.61 -11.32
N VAL A 45 14.53 -13.87 -10.93
CA VAL A 45 14.77 -12.47 -11.32
C VAL A 45 15.67 -12.50 -12.55
N SER A 46 15.26 -11.91 -13.67
CA SER A 46 16.04 -11.92 -14.92
C SER A 46 16.26 -10.51 -15.45
N LEU A 47 17.50 -10.21 -15.84
CA LEU A 47 17.86 -8.99 -16.54
C LEU A 47 18.15 -9.33 -18.00
N SER A 48 17.54 -8.61 -18.96
CA SER A 48 17.87 -8.78 -20.38
C SER A 48 19.30 -8.35 -20.71
N GLN A 49 19.85 -7.44 -19.91
CA GLN A 49 21.25 -7.03 -19.96
C GLN A 49 21.77 -6.79 -18.54
N GLY A 50 22.52 -7.77 -18.00
CA GLY A 50 23.04 -7.73 -16.62
C GLY A 50 24.09 -6.65 -16.38
N SER A 51 24.87 -6.27 -17.39
CA SER A 51 25.83 -5.13 -17.29
C SER A 51 25.18 -3.78 -16.95
N ALA A 52 23.86 -3.66 -17.11
CA ALA A 52 23.11 -2.48 -16.71
C ALA A 52 22.96 -2.33 -15.18
N VAL A 53 23.13 -3.42 -14.42
CA VAL A 53 23.03 -3.46 -12.97
C VAL A 53 24.38 -3.92 -12.41
N ARG A 54 25.05 -3.04 -11.65
CA ARG A 54 26.33 -3.38 -11.00
C ARG A 54 26.10 -4.30 -9.82
N SER A 55 25.06 -4.04 -9.02
CA SER A 55 24.66 -4.94 -7.95
C SER A 55 23.22 -4.76 -7.48
N LEU A 56 22.66 -5.83 -6.93
CA LEU A 56 21.43 -5.85 -6.15
C LEU A 56 21.74 -6.45 -4.78
N ASN A 57 21.61 -5.64 -3.74
CA ASN A 57 21.83 -6.08 -2.36
C ASN A 57 20.49 -6.24 -1.64
N PHE A 58 19.93 -7.45 -1.71
CA PHE A 58 18.65 -7.84 -1.15
C PHE A 58 18.68 -7.92 0.38
N ASP A 59 17.59 -7.51 1.01
CA ASP A 59 17.29 -7.75 2.42
C ASP A 59 16.45 -9.02 2.56
N LEU A 60 17.11 -10.13 2.87
CA LEU A 60 16.50 -11.47 2.94
C LEU A 60 15.65 -11.67 4.20
N GLY A 61 15.56 -10.67 5.09
CA GLY A 61 14.72 -10.75 6.28
C GLY A 61 15.12 -11.90 7.20
N ARG A 62 14.16 -12.73 7.62
CA ARG A 62 14.41 -13.80 8.59
C ARG A 62 15.20 -14.95 7.95
N THR A 63 16.16 -15.48 8.70
CA THR A 63 16.97 -16.62 8.26
C THR A 63 16.07 -17.82 7.95
N GLY A 64 16.23 -18.39 6.75
CA GLY A 64 15.54 -19.60 6.33
C GLY A 64 14.28 -19.38 5.47
N ASP A 65 13.84 -18.13 5.28
CA ASP A 65 12.70 -17.84 4.39
C ASP A 65 13.08 -18.03 2.91
N TYR A 66 14.34 -17.74 2.56
CA TYR A 66 14.89 -17.87 1.21
C TYR A 66 15.97 -18.96 1.15
N SER A 67 15.96 -19.77 0.09
CA SER A 67 16.88 -20.89 -0.09
C SER A 67 17.17 -21.20 -1.57
N ASP A 68 18.01 -22.20 -1.82
CA ASP A 68 18.27 -22.78 -3.16
C ASP A 68 18.73 -21.76 -4.21
N PHE A 69 19.56 -20.79 -3.80
CA PHE A 69 20.06 -19.73 -4.69
C PHE A 69 20.93 -20.28 -5.83
N LYS A 70 20.64 -19.82 -7.05
CA LYS A 70 21.44 -20.05 -8.26
C LYS A 70 21.54 -18.74 -9.03
N ALA A 71 22.76 -18.30 -9.32
CA ALA A 71 23.00 -17.00 -9.92
C ALA A 71 23.89 -17.09 -11.16
N ASP A 72 23.56 -16.32 -12.18
CA ASP A 72 24.50 -15.92 -13.21
C ASP A 72 25.29 -14.70 -12.70
N GLY A 73 26.61 -14.82 -12.63
CA GLY A 73 27.47 -13.82 -11.99
C GLY A 73 27.85 -14.23 -10.56
N GLN A 74 28.19 -13.25 -9.72
CA GLN A 74 28.59 -13.51 -8.33
C GLN A 74 27.39 -13.38 -7.38
N TRP A 75 27.25 -14.34 -6.48
CA TRP A 75 26.27 -14.32 -5.39
C TRP A 75 26.99 -14.56 -4.08
N SER A 76 26.72 -13.71 -3.10
CA SER A 76 27.20 -13.88 -1.74
C SER A 76 26.10 -13.53 -0.74
N VAL A 77 26.10 -14.23 0.39
CA VAL A 77 25.17 -13.98 1.49
C VAL A 77 26.00 -13.61 2.72
N ASN A 78 25.66 -12.49 3.35
CA ASN A 78 26.22 -12.07 4.62
C ASN A 78 25.08 -11.68 5.55
N ASP A 79 24.95 -12.37 6.68
CA ASP A 79 23.82 -12.26 7.60
C ASP A 79 22.46 -12.36 6.87
N HIS A 80 21.66 -11.29 6.94
CA HIS A 80 20.35 -11.16 6.30
C HIS A 80 20.43 -10.48 4.93
N ARG A 81 21.62 -10.36 4.34
CA ARG A 81 21.85 -9.64 3.09
C ARG A 81 22.35 -10.57 1.99
N GLY A 82 21.69 -10.54 0.85
CA GLY A 82 22.09 -11.27 -0.36
C GLY A 82 22.59 -10.31 -1.42
N LEU A 83 23.88 -10.32 -1.73
CA LEU A 83 24.49 -9.49 -2.77
C LEU A 83 24.61 -10.29 -4.08
N TRP A 84 23.87 -9.84 -5.09
CA TRP A 84 23.99 -10.32 -6.46
C TRP A 84 24.71 -9.30 -7.34
N GLN A 85 25.74 -9.76 -8.04
CA GLN A 85 26.43 -9.02 -9.09
C GLN A 85 26.24 -9.78 -10.41
N PRO A 86 25.29 -9.35 -11.26
CA PRO A 86 24.95 -10.07 -12.49
C PRO A 86 26.13 -10.19 -13.46
N SER A 87 26.13 -11.24 -14.29
CA SER A 87 27.04 -11.31 -15.43
C SER A 87 26.69 -10.24 -16.49
N ALA A 88 27.63 -9.88 -17.37
CA ALA A 88 27.45 -8.72 -18.26
C ALA A 88 26.31 -8.87 -19.30
N ASN A 89 26.05 -10.11 -19.74
CA ASN A 89 25.01 -10.45 -20.71
C ASN A 89 23.65 -10.65 -20.02
N LYS A 90 22.70 -11.33 -20.65
CA LYS A 90 21.49 -11.79 -19.95
C LYS A 90 21.89 -12.58 -18.70
N ALA A 91 21.33 -12.21 -17.55
CA ALA A 91 21.68 -12.77 -16.27
C ALA A 91 20.44 -13.02 -15.43
N SER A 92 20.47 -14.07 -14.61
CA SER A 92 19.36 -14.42 -13.73
C SER A 92 19.80 -14.81 -12.34
N LEU A 93 18.94 -14.56 -11.36
CA LEU A 93 19.03 -15.06 -10.00
C LEU A 93 17.76 -15.86 -9.71
N THR A 94 17.91 -17.14 -9.41
CA THR A 94 16.81 -18.05 -9.03
C THR A 94 16.96 -18.44 -7.57
N TYR A 95 15.86 -18.51 -6.83
CA TYR A 95 15.80 -18.97 -5.45
C TYR A 95 14.42 -19.52 -5.13
N ARG A 96 14.30 -20.19 -3.99
CA ARG A 96 13.02 -20.55 -3.39
C ARG A 96 12.71 -19.66 -2.21
N VAL A 97 11.42 -19.42 -1.99
CA VAL A 97 10.93 -18.67 -0.85
C VAL A 97 9.73 -19.35 -0.23
N ARG A 98 9.69 -19.43 1.11
CA ARG A 98 8.52 -19.88 1.86
C ARG A 98 7.43 -18.82 1.80
N LEU A 99 6.19 -19.22 1.50
CA LEU A 99 5.06 -18.28 1.40
C LEU A 99 4.06 -18.42 2.55
N SER A 100 4.00 -19.58 3.19
CA SER A 100 3.18 -19.74 4.40
C SER A 100 3.89 -19.18 5.61
N HIS A 101 3.31 -18.14 6.21
CA HIS A 101 3.80 -17.51 7.43
C HIS A 101 2.71 -17.51 8.50
N ALA A 102 3.03 -18.11 9.65
CA ALA A 102 2.17 -18.08 10.82
C ALA A 102 2.45 -16.82 11.64
N ARG A 103 1.40 -16.05 11.93
CA ARG A 103 1.47 -14.92 12.87
C ARG A 103 1.63 -15.42 14.31
N LYS A 104 0.93 -16.51 14.63
CA LYS A 104 1.01 -17.28 15.87
C LYS A 104 0.57 -18.73 15.59
N PRO A 105 0.80 -19.70 16.49
CA PRO A 105 0.41 -21.08 16.24
C PRO A 105 -1.03 -21.20 15.76
N GLY A 106 -1.22 -21.80 14.58
CA GLY A 106 -2.54 -22.00 13.97
C GLY A 106 -3.21 -20.75 13.39
N ILE A 107 -2.56 -19.59 13.31
CA ILE A 107 -3.10 -18.39 12.64
C ILE A 107 -2.11 -17.84 11.62
N TYR A 108 -2.55 -17.72 10.36
CA TYR A 108 -1.70 -17.38 9.21
C TYR A 108 -1.86 -15.94 8.76
N GLU A 109 -0.78 -15.26 8.43
CA GLU A 109 -0.81 -13.95 7.75
C GLU A 109 -0.61 -14.06 6.24
N ALA A 110 0.12 -15.09 5.81
CA ALA A 110 0.20 -15.56 4.43
C ALA A 110 0.10 -17.08 4.44
N ARG A 111 -0.54 -17.66 3.43
CA ARG A 111 -0.78 -19.10 3.37
C ARG A 111 -0.83 -19.61 1.94
N MET A 112 -0.09 -20.68 1.70
CA MET A 112 -0.26 -21.55 0.55
C MET A 112 -0.94 -22.85 0.97
N THR A 113 -1.93 -23.27 0.20
CA THR A 113 -2.63 -24.54 0.36
C THR A 113 -2.53 -25.33 -0.95
N PRO A 114 -2.99 -26.59 -1.01
CA PRO A 114 -3.03 -27.34 -2.27
C PRO A 114 -3.84 -26.66 -3.40
N SER A 115 -4.79 -25.77 -3.07
CA SER A 115 -5.76 -25.24 -4.04
C SER A 115 -5.76 -23.71 -4.22
N TRP A 116 -5.06 -22.99 -3.35
CA TRP A 116 -4.93 -21.54 -3.42
C TRP A 116 -3.74 -21.04 -2.59
N ALA A 117 -3.25 -19.85 -2.91
CA ALA A 117 -2.25 -19.12 -2.13
C ALA A 117 -2.63 -17.66 -1.96
N LEU A 118 -2.47 -17.14 -0.74
CA LEU A 118 -2.64 -15.74 -0.37
C LEU A 118 -1.35 -15.28 0.30
N PHE A 119 -0.65 -14.32 -0.29
CA PHE A 119 0.67 -13.86 0.13
C PHE A 119 0.90 -12.43 -0.34
N ARG A 120 2.05 -11.82 0.01
CA ARG A 120 2.40 -10.48 -0.44
C ARG A 120 3.51 -10.53 -1.49
N GLY A 121 3.48 -9.60 -2.43
CA GLY A 121 4.50 -9.50 -3.48
C GLY A 121 5.91 -9.29 -2.92
N GLU A 122 6.02 -8.54 -1.82
CA GLU A 122 7.29 -8.28 -1.15
C GLU A 122 7.93 -9.52 -0.54
N ASP A 123 7.15 -10.57 -0.26
CA ASP A 123 7.66 -11.86 0.20
C ASP A 123 8.26 -12.65 -0.99
N LEU A 124 7.86 -12.36 -2.24
CA LEU A 124 8.46 -13.00 -3.43
C LEU A 124 9.81 -12.37 -3.78
N VAL A 125 9.89 -11.05 -3.74
CA VAL A 125 11.09 -10.27 -4.09
C VAL A 125 11.35 -9.26 -2.98
N PRO A 126 12.35 -9.54 -2.12
CA PRO A 126 12.64 -8.67 -0.99
C PRO A 126 13.08 -7.27 -1.44
N PRO A 127 12.99 -6.27 -0.55
CA PRO A 127 13.65 -4.99 -0.78
C PRO A 127 15.13 -5.17 -1.11
N ALA A 128 15.67 -4.36 -2.03
CA ALA A 128 17.07 -4.40 -2.38
C ALA A 128 17.62 -2.98 -2.55
N ARG A 129 18.91 -2.80 -2.24
CA ARG A 129 19.66 -1.63 -2.69
C ARG A 129 20.15 -1.91 -4.10
N LEU A 130 19.73 -1.09 -5.05
CA LEU A 130 20.12 -1.16 -6.45
C LEU A 130 21.31 -0.25 -6.70
N ASP A 131 22.35 -0.78 -7.33
CA ASP A 131 23.41 -0.01 -7.99
C ASP A 131 23.36 -0.35 -9.49
N GLN A 132 23.04 0.65 -10.31
CA GLN A 132 22.86 0.51 -11.75
C GLN A 132 23.72 1.51 -12.51
N GLN A 133 23.91 1.25 -13.80
CA GLN A 133 24.54 2.22 -14.70
C GLN A 133 23.64 3.46 -14.86
N ASP A 134 24.27 4.61 -15.04
CA ASP A 134 23.54 5.86 -15.25
C ASP A 134 22.73 5.82 -16.55
N GLY A 135 21.57 6.46 -16.53
CA GLY A 135 20.67 6.50 -17.68
C GLY A 135 19.97 5.17 -17.99
N VAL A 136 19.98 4.18 -17.09
CA VAL A 136 19.21 2.94 -17.24
C VAL A 136 17.82 3.07 -16.63
N GLU A 137 16.81 2.59 -17.35
CA GLU A 137 15.44 2.41 -16.85
C GLU A 137 15.13 0.91 -16.84
N LEU A 138 14.82 0.36 -15.67
CA LEU A 138 14.42 -1.05 -15.53
C LEU A 138 12.91 -1.18 -15.80
N VAL A 139 12.54 -2.00 -16.78
CA VAL A 139 11.14 -2.24 -17.14
C VAL A 139 10.68 -3.56 -16.52
N SER A 140 9.95 -3.44 -15.40
CA SER A 140 9.58 -4.60 -14.59
C SER A 140 8.31 -5.32 -15.03
N ARG A 141 8.36 -6.66 -15.10
CA ARG A 141 7.19 -7.49 -15.40
C ARG A 141 7.14 -8.71 -14.49
N LEU A 142 5.93 -9.08 -14.07
CA LEU A 142 5.69 -10.24 -13.22
C LEU A 142 4.89 -11.30 -13.97
N VAL A 143 5.40 -12.52 -14.00
CA VAL A 143 4.77 -13.68 -14.65
C VAL A 143 4.60 -14.79 -13.63
N PHE A 144 3.41 -15.39 -13.58
CA PHE A 144 3.14 -16.56 -12.75
C PHE A 144 2.93 -17.83 -13.57
N GLU A 145 3.67 -18.87 -13.21
CA GLU A 145 3.35 -20.28 -13.50
C GLU A 145 2.49 -20.82 -12.37
N LEU A 146 1.22 -21.10 -12.67
CA LEU A 146 0.26 -21.60 -11.70
C LEU A 146 0.25 -23.14 -11.67
N PRO A 147 0.06 -23.77 -10.50
CA PRO A 147 -0.11 -25.22 -10.38
C PRO A 147 -1.29 -25.72 -11.22
N ALA A 148 -1.24 -27.00 -11.58
CA ALA A 148 -2.34 -27.64 -12.29
C ALA A 148 -3.67 -27.47 -11.52
N GLY A 149 -4.74 -27.13 -12.26
CA GLY A 149 -6.07 -26.89 -11.71
C GLY A 149 -6.31 -25.48 -11.14
N TRP A 150 -5.25 -24.68 -10.91
CA TRP A 150 -5.41 -23.28 -10.50
C TRP A 150 -5.78 -22.44 -11.72
N LYS A 151 -6.81 -21.60 -11.59
CA LYS A 151 -7.43 -20.92 -12.75
C LYS A 151 -6.99 -19.48 -12.92
N SER A 152 -6.60 -18.80 -11.84
CA SER A 152 -6.33 -17.37 -11.85
C SER A 152 -5.41 -16.93 -10.73
N ILE A 153 -4.74 -15.80 -10.94
CA ILE A 153 -3.98 -15.01 -9.97
C ILE A 153 -4.48 -13.57 -10.04
N GLU A 154 -4.79 -12.95 -8.91
CA GLU A 154 -5.15 -11.54 -8.78
C GLU A 154 -4.04 -10.78 -8.05
N THR A 155 -3.70 -9.60 -8.57
CA THR A 155 -2.77 -8.63 -7.98
C THR A 155 -3.30 -7.22 -8.23
N ALA A 156 -2.83 -6.21 -7.49
CA ALA A 156 -3.14 -4.81 -7.78
C ALA A 156 -2.45 -4.30 -9.06
N TRP A 157 -1.45 -5.02 -9.57
CA TRP A 157 -0.73 -4.64 -10.77
C TRP A 157 -1.58 -4.80 -12.04
N PRO A 158 -1.44 -3.90 -13.03
CA PRO A 158 -2.13 -4.00 -14.31
C PRO A 158 -1.78 -5.31 -15.03
N ARG A 159 -2.83 -6.04 -15.44
CA ARG A 159 -2.66 -7.27 -16.23
C ARG A 159 -2.37 -6.90 -17.69
N ILE A 160 -1.28 -7.46 -18.23
CA ILE A 160 -0.85 -7.25 -19.62
C ILE A 160 -0.79 -8.56 -20.42
N GLY A 161 -1.24 -9.67 -19.84
CA GLY A 161 -1.32 -10.98 -20.49
C GLY A 161 -1.81 -12.07 -19.54
N LYS A 162 -1.87 -13.32 -20.01
CA LYS A 162 -2.21 -14.49 -19.18
C LYS A 162 -1.18 -14.60 -18.05
N ASN A 163 -1.64 -14.44 -16.81
CA ASN A 163 -0.79 -14.45 -15.61
C ASN A 163 0.44 -13.50 -15.68
N LYS A 164 0.37 -12.47 -16.52
CA LYS A 164 1.46 -11.50 -16.74
C LYS A 164 0.99 -10.10 -16.37
N PHE A 165 1.81 -9.39 -15.60
CA PHE A 165 1.50 -8.09 -15.03
C PHE A 165 2.65 -7.11 -15.25
N ARG A 166 2.33 -5.82 -15.43
CA ARG A 166 3.32 -4.75 -15.45
C ARG A 166 3.51 -4.23 -14.03
N ILE A 167 4.76 -4.11 -13.59
CA ILE A 167 5.12 -3.45 -12.35
C ILE A 167 5.73 -2.11 -12.75
N ASP A 168 5.12 -1.04 -12.26
CA ASP A 168 5.56 0.33 -12.51
C ASP A 168 5.35 1.15 -11.23
N ASN A 169 6.46 1.60 -10.63
CA ASN A 169 6.46 2.53 -9.52
C ASN A 169 7.35 3.73 -9.85
N VAL A 170 6.74 4.77 -10.40
CA VAL A 170 7.38 6.06 -10.72
C VAL A 170 8.20 6.69 -9.58
N SER A 171 8.00 6.27 -8.33
CA SER A 171 8.76 6.74 -7.16
C SER A 171 10.05 5.95 -6.85
N ARG A 172 10.36 4.89 -7.62
CA ARG A 172 11.48 3.97 -7.36
C ARG A 172 12.22 3.64 -8.66
N LEU A 173 13.53 3.37 -8.54
CA LEU A 173 14.33 2.84 -9.65
C LEU A 173 14.26 1.31 -9.75
N PHE A 174 14.00 0.65 -8.61
CA PHE A 174 13.85 -0.80 -8.52
C PHE A 174 12.40 -1.17 -8.26
N ASP A 175 11.71 -1.51 -9.34
CA ASP A 175 10.30 -1.88 -9.33
C ASP A 175 10.11 -3.35 -9.05
N ARG A 176 9.68 -3.67 -7.83
CA ARG A 176 9.45 -5.03 -7.35
C ARG A 176 7.96 -5.33 -7.13
N PRO A 177 7.53 -6.60 -7.18
CA PRO A 177 6.19 -6.97 -6.78
C PRO A 177 5.96 -6.58 -5.32
N THR A 178 4.86 -5.89 -5.06
CA THR A 178 4.40 -5.53 -3.70
C THR A 178 2.88 -5.60 -3.63
N GLY A 179 2.33 -5.68 -2.42
CA GLY A 179 0.91 -5.74 -2.17
C GLY A 179 0.36 -7.17 -2.13
N TRP A 180 -0.89 -7.32 -1.72
CA TRP A 180 -1.54 -8.61 -1.62
C TRP A 180 -1.73 -9.27 -2.99
N MET A 181 -1.56 -10.59 -3.00
CA MET A 181 -1.73 -11.45 -4.17
C MET A 181 -2.53 -12.68 -3.78
N LEU A 182 -3.39 -13.12 -4.70
CA LEU A 182 -4.27 -14.28 -4.47
C LEU A 182 -4.32 -15.16 -5.72
N ALA A 183 -3.88 -16.41 -5.61
CA ALA A 183 -3.90 -17.39 -6.68
C ALA A 183 -4.73 -18.62 -6.31
N GLY A 184 -5.34 -19.28 -7.30
CA GLY A 184 -6.10 -20.51 -7.10
C GLY A 184 -7.32 -20.61 -8.00
N THR A 185 -8.34 -21.32 -7.54
CA THR A 185 -9.69 -21.25 -8.11
C THR A 185 -10.50 -20.20 -7.37
N LEU A 186 -10.64 -19.02 -7.98
CA LEU A 186 -11.16 -17.83 -7.31
C LEU A 186 -12.60 -17.51 -7.73
N GLY A 187 -13.37 -16.94 -6.80
CA GLY A 187 -14.55 -16.15 -7.12
C GLY A 187 -14.19 -14.67 -7.02
N SER A 188 -14.36 -13.93 -8.12
CA SER A 188 -14.06 -12.50 -8.17
C SER A 188 -15.28 -11.67 -8.60
N ARG A 189 -15.33 -10.42 -8.11
CA ARG A 189 -16.25 -9.37 -8.55
C ARG A 189 -15.43 -8.12 -8.85
N ARG A 190 -15.80 -7.43 -9.92
CA ARG A 190 -15.11 -6.22 -10.37
C ARG A 190 -16.14 -5.14 -10.62
N VAL A 191 -15.78 -3.92 -10.27
CA VAL A 191 -16.55 -2.72 -10.55
C VAL A 191 -15.58 -1.58 -10.76
N ARG A 192 -16.01 -0.56 -11.48
CA ARG A 192 -15.33 0.73 -11.51
C ARG A 192 -16.07 1.67 -10.57
N LEU A 193 -15.38 2.19 -9.55
CA LEU A 193 -15.89 3.22 -8.64
C LEU A 193 -15.11 4.51 -8.93
N GLY A 194 -15.80 5.49 -9.51
CA GLY A 194 -15.19 6.64 -10.16
C GLY A 194 -14.09 6.21 -11.13
N GLU A 195 -12.85 6.65 -10.90
CA GLU A 195 -11.70 6.30 -11.75
C GLU A 195 -10.94 5.04 -11.28
N THR A 196 -11.36 4.41 -10.17
CA THR A 196 -10.68 3.26 -9.58
C THR A 196 -11.35 1.94 -9.97
N GLU A 197 -10.58 1.02 -10.54
CA GLU A 197 -11.02 -0.36 -10.73
C GLU A 197 -10.90 -1.14 -9.42
N VAL A 198 -12.02 -1.51 -8.83
CA VAL A 198 -12.06 -2.32 -7.61
C VAL A 198 -12.27 -3.79 -7.97
N THR A 199 -11.38 -4.66 -7.50
CA THR A 199 -11.53 -6.11 -7.59
C THR A 199 -11.66 -6.71 -6.20
N ILE A 200 -12.72 -7.48 -5.96
CA ILE A 200 -12.88 -8.26 -4.73
C ILE A 200 -12.79 -9.75 -5.06
N ALA A 201 -11.83 -10.46 -4.48
CA ALA A 201 -11.53 -11.85 -4.80
C ALA A 201 -11.30 -12.71 -3.56
N SER A 202 -11.72 -13.97 -3.64
CA SER A 202 -11.48 -14.98 -2.60
C SER A 202 -11.42 -16.36 -3.24
N PRO A 203 -10.67 -17.33 -2.68
CA PRO A 203 -10.77 -18.72 -3.11
C PRO A 203 -12.20 -19.24 -2.95
N LYS A 204 -12.62 -20.16 -3.82
CA LYS A 204 -13.91 -20.86 -3.65
C LYS A 204 -13.95 -21.58 -2.30
N GLY A 205 -15.11 -21.58 -1.65
CA GLY A 205 -15.31 -22.22 -0.34
C GLY A 205 -14.83 -21.40 0.87
N GLN A 206 -14.24 -20.21 0.67
CA GLN A 206 -13.79 -19.35 1.77
C GLN A 206 -14.84 -18.35 2.27
N ALA A 207 -16.11 -18.52 1.85
CA ALA A 207 -17.29 -17.79 2.34
C ALA A 207 -17.19 -16.24 2.35
N MET A 208 -16.34 -15.64 1.51
CA MET A 208 -16.25 -14.18 1.43
C MET A 208 -17.56 -13.58 0.89
N ARG A 209 -18.15 -12.66 1.66
CA ARG A 209 -19.35 -11.87 1.30
C ARG A 209 -19.01 -10.76 0.31
N ARG A 210 -18.51 -11.12 -0.89
CA ARG A 210 -17.98 -10.15 -1.88
C ARG A 210 -19.03 -9.14 -2.34
N MET A 211 -20.31 -9.51 -2.41
CA MET A 211 -21.37 -8.59 -2.83
C MET A 211 -21.61 -7.53 -1.76
N ASP A 212 -21.55 -7.91 -0.49
CA ASP A 212 -21.73 -6.99 0.63
C ASP A 212 -20.54 -6.03 0.74
N VAL A 213 -19.31 -6.53 0.52
CA VAL A 213 -18.11 -5.71 0.37
C VAL A 213 -18.27 -4.72 -0.77
N LEU A 214 -18.73 -5.21 -1.93
CA LEU A 214 -18.97 -4.39 -3.11
C LEU A 214 -20.01 -3.30 -2.83
N THR A 215 -21.14 -3.66 -2.24
CA THR A 215 -22.20 -2.72 -1.87
C THR A 215 -21.66 -1.65 -0.91
N LEU A 216 -20.91 -2.04 0.12
CA LEU A 216 -20.29 -1.10 1.06
C LEU A 216 -19.42 -0.08 0.32
N LEU A 217 -18.49 -0.57 -0.49
CA LEU A 217 -17.60 0.30 -1.24
C LEU A 217 -18.39 1.20 -2.18
N THR A 218 -19.37 0.69 -2.92
CA THR A 218 -20.18 1.49 -3.86
C THR A 218 -20.85 2.70 -3.19
N PHE A 219 -21.45 2.55 -2.00
CA PHE A 219 -22.13 3.68 -1.37
C PHE A 219 -21.16 4.64 -0.64
N VAL A 220 -20.04 4.12 -0.11
CA VAL A 220 -19.04 4.95 0.60
C VAL A 220 -18.12 5.70 -0.37
N TRP A 221 -17.88 5.17 -1.58
CA TRP A 221 -16.86 5.67 -2.50
C TRP A 221 -16.96 7.16 -2.85
N PRO A 222 -18.15 7.75 -3.10
CA PRO A 222 -18.25 9.18 -3.37
C PRO A 222 -17.66 10.04 -2.23
N GLN A 223 -17.78 9.58 -0.98
CA GLN A 223 -17.19 10.25 0.18
C GLN A 223 -15.68 10.04 0.26
N VAL A 224 -15.19 8.86 -0.16
CA VAL A 224 -13.75 8.58 -0.30
C VAL A 224 -13.13 9.55 -1.31
N GLU A 225 -13.73 9.73 -2.48
CA GLU A 225 -13.21 10.62 -3.54
C GLU A 225 -13.25 12.09 -3.13
N ALA A 226 -14.29 12.50 -2.41
CA ALA A 226 -14.37 13.85 -1.86
C ALA A 226 -13.27 14.13 -0.83
N ALA A 227 -12.98 13.18 0.06
CA ALA A 227 -11.94 13.32 1.07
C ALA A 227 -10.52 13.16 0.47
N PHE A 228 -10.35 12.24 -0.48
CA PHE A 228 -9.06 11.83 -1.04
C PHE A 228 -9.08 11.85 -2.58
N PRO A 229 -8.75 12.99 -3.21
CA PRO A 229 -8.83 13.14 -4.67
C PRO A 229 -7.73 12.35 -5.41
N ARG A 230 -6.72 11.83 -4.71
CA ARG A 230 -5.70 10.95 -5.28
C ARG A 230 -5.98 9.53 -4.84
N HIS A 231 -6.45 8.70 -5.76
CA HIS A 231 -6.72 7.28 -5.53
C HIS A 231 -5.96 6.42 -6.55
N PRO A 232 -5.68 5.14 -6.24
CA PRO A 232 -5.00 4.27 -7.17
C PRO A 232 -5.89 3.93 -8.37
N ALA A 233 -5.31 3.68 -9.55
CA ALA A 233 -6.08 3.24 -10.71
C ALA A 233 -6.78 1.88 -10.48
N LYS A 234 -6.25 1.06 -9.57
CA LYS A 234 -6.82 -0.23 -9.18
C LYS A 234 -6.67 -0.44 -7.68
N LEU A 235 -7.73 -0.94 -7.05
CA LEU A 235 -7.73 -1.41 -5.67
C LEU A 235 -8.12 -2.89 -5.63
N LEU A 236 -7.27 -3.74 -5.06
CA LEU A 236 -7.54 -5.17 -4.90
C LEU A 236 -7.92 -5.51 -3.46
N VAL A 237 -9.12 -6.03 -3.21
CA VAL A 237 -9.49 -6.64 -1.94
C VAL A 237 -9.43 -8.17 -2.08
N VAL A 238 -8.54 -8.82 -1.34
CA VAL A 238 -8.47 -10.29 -1.25
C VAL A 238 -9.01 -10.78 0.07
N GLY A 239 -9.69 -11.92 0.07
CA GLY A 239 -10.19 -12.53 1.30
C GLY A 239 -9.99 -14.02 1.37
N ALA A 240 -9.86 -14.49 2.62
CA ALA A 240 -9.83 -15.90 2.99
C ALA A 240 -10.36 -16.04 4.43
N SER A 241 -10.91 -17.21 4.76
CA SER A 241 -11.48 -17.51 6.07
C SER A 241 -10.41 -18.02 7.04
N ASP A 242 -10.83 -18.36 8.27
CA ASP A 242 -9.98 -19.04 9.26
C ASP A 242 -9.30 -20.28 8.62
N PRO A 243 -8.04 -20.57 8.96
CA PRO A 243 -7.21 -20.02 10.03
C PRO A 243 -6.41 -18.76 9.68
N MET A 244 -6.81 -17.97 8.68
CA MET A 244 -6.12 -16.70 8.40
C MET A 244 -6.32 -15.68 9.54
N ARG A 245 -5.42 -14.69 9.64
CA ARG A 245 -5.54 -13.59 10.60
C ARG A 245 -6.92 -12.94 10.48
N ARG A 246 -7.50 -12.51 11.60
CA ARG A 246 -8.77 -11.77 11.58
C ARG A 246 -8.54 -10.29 11.29
N GLY A 247 -9.63 -9.58 10.99
CA GLY A 247 -9.61 -8.15 10.66
C GLY A 247 -9.36 -7.89 9.18
N ALA A 248 -8.78 -6.74 8.90
CA ALA A 248 -8.33 -6.31 7.59
C ALA A 248 -6.90 -5.77 7.69
N VAL A 249 -6.15 -5.76 6.58
CA VAL A 249 -4.80 -5.18 6.49
C VAL A 249 -4.56 -4.65 5.08
N SER A 250 -4.25 -3.38 4.96
CA SER A 250 -3.80 -2.76 3.72
C SER A 250 -2.36 -3.14 3.38
N ALA A 251 -2.09 -3.12 2.09
CA ALA A 251 -0.77 -3.13 1.49
C ALA A 251 -0.86 -2.25 0.24
N ARG A 252 0.21 -2.19 -0.58
CA ARG A 252 0.19 -1.36 -1.78
C ARG A 252 -1.00 -1.69 -2.67
N ASP A 253 -1.90 -0.71 -2.86
CA ASP A 253 -3.06 -0.76 -3.75
C ASP A 253 -3.95 -2.00 -3.54
N SER A 254 -3.91 -2.56 -2.33
CA SER A 254 -4.58 -3.81 -2.01
C SER A 254 -4.87 -3.98 -0.52
N ILE A 255 -5.86 -4.80 -0.19
CA ILE A 255 -6.34 -5.03 1.16
C ILE A 255 -6.61 -6.52 1.33
N TYR A 256 -6.08 -7.10 2.40
CA TYR A 256 -6.55 -8.37 2.92
C TYR A 256 -7.77 -8.12 3.82
N LEU A 257 -8.83 -8.88 3.63
CA LEU A 257 -10.02 -8.89 4.49
C LEU A 257 -10.36 -10.34 4.86
N ASN A 258 -10.30 -10.67 6.14
CA ASN A 258 -10.77 -11.98 6.59
C ASN A 258 -12.28 -12.11 6.30
N SER A 259 -12.70 -13.24 5.74
CA SER A 259 -14.09 -13.47 5.32
C SER A 259 -15.12 -13.36 6.46
N ARG A 260 -14.68 -13.50 7.72
CA ARG A 260 -15.51 -13.42 8.93
C ARG A 260 -15.46 -12.04 9.59
N THR A 261 -14.65 -11.10 9.08
CA THR A 261 -14.60 -9.74 9.60
C THR A 261 -15.90 -9.01 9.27
N PRO A 262 -16.58 -8.39 10.25
CA PRO A 262 -17.75 -7.56 9.98
C PRO A 262 -17.34 -6.34 9.14
N LEU A 263 -18.19 -5.95 8.19
CA LEU A 263 -17.92 -4.77 7.35
C LEU A 263 -18.06 -3.47 8.14
N VAL A 264 -18.92 -3.45 9.16
CA VAL A 264 -19.04 -2.38 10.15
C VAL A 264 -19.09 -3.05 11.52
N SER A 265 -18.15 -2.71 12.39
CA SER A 265 -18.01 -3.29 13.72
C SER A 265 -18.98 -2.65 14.72
N GLU A 266 -19.16 -3.29 15.88
CA GLU A 266 -20.04 -2.78 16.95
C GLU A 266 -19.55 -1.44 17.54
N ASN A 267 -18.26 -1.15 17.44
CA ASN A 267 -17.71 0.17 17.79
C ASN A 267 -18.04 1.26 16.75
N GLY A 268 -18.76 0.94 15.69
CA GLY A 268 -19.19 1.88 14.64
C GLY A 268 -18.18 2.10 13.52
N SER A 269 -16.95 1.63 13.69
CA SER A 269 -15.89 1.71 12.68
C SER A 269 -16.01 0.60 11.65
N SER A 270 -15.64 0.88 10.41
CA SER A 270 -15.51 -0.13 9.35
C SER A 270 -14.06 -0.57 9.18
N PRO A 271 -13.69 -1.83 9.52
CA PRO A 271 -12.35 -2.34 9.28
C PRO A 271 -11.93 -2.27 7.81
N LEU A 272 -12.88 -2.46 6.88
CA LEU A 272 -12.58 -2.35 5.46
C LEU A 272 -12.29 -0.89 5.07
N ILE A 273 -13.14 0.07 5.47
CA ILE A 273 -12.94 1.47 5.11
C ILE A 273 -11.67 2.03 5.77
N ARG A 274 -11.34 1.61 7.01
CA ARG A 274 -10.04 1.90 7.63
C ARG A 274 -8.88 1.55 6.71
N GLU A 275 -8.87 0.34 6.18
CA GLU A 275 -7.78 -0.10 5.29
C GLU A 275 -7.86 0.52 3.88
N VAL A 276 -9.04 0.94 3.42
CA VAL A 276 -9.16 1.78 2.21
C VAL A 276 -8.47 3.11 2.42
N VAL A 277 -8.70 3.74 3.59
CA VAL A 277 -8.04 5.00 3.97
C VAL A 277 -6.53 4.81 4.07
N GLN A 278 -6.05 3.74 4.69
CA GLN A 278 -4.61 3.45 4.74
C GLN A 278 -4.01 3.24 3.33
N ALA A 279 -4.69 2.47 2.47
CA ALA A 279 -4.20 2.17 1.12
C ALA A 279 -4.16 3.39 0.19
N ILE A 280 -5.13 4.30 0.33
CA ILE A 280 -5.26 5.52 -0.48
C ILE A 280 -4.44 6.67 0.11
N GLY A 281 -4.62 6.94 1.41
CA GLY A 281 -3.99 8.02 2.14
C GLY A 281 -2.47 7.85 2.24
N ARG A 282 -2.00 6.61 2.42
CA ARG A 282 -0.57 6.26 2.59
C ARG A 282 0.14 7.21 3.56
N PHE A 283 -0.54 7.48 4.67
CA PHE A 283 0.00 8.33 5.73
C PHE A 283 1.23 7.63 6.32
N ASN A 284 2.41 8.18 6.07
CA ASN A 284 3.64 7.72 6.70
C ASN A 284 3.98 8.70 7.80
N ASP A 285 4.17 8.18 9.00
CA ASP A 285 4.64 8.94 10.16
C ASP A 285 5.91 8.33 10.72
N HIS A 286 6.62 9.11 11.53
CA HIS A 286 7.82 8.68 12.24
C HIS A 286 8.03 9.52 13.50
N ASP A 287 9.07 9.20 14.28
CA ASP A 287 9.36 9.88 15.54
C ASP A 287 8.20 9.76 16.53
N THR A 288 7.72 8.54 16.83
CA THR A 288 6.63 8.29 17.79
C THR A 288 5.32 9.02 17.46
N SER A 289 4.96 9.03 16.17
CA SER A 289 3.81 9.77 15.62
C SER A 289 2.71 8.87 15.03
N ASP A 290 2.74 7.57 15.31
CA ASP A 290 1.79 6.57 14.79
C ASP A 290 0.30 6.93 15.04
N TRP A 291 0.02 7.78 16.02
CA TRP A 291 -1.33 8.30 16.26
C TRP A 291 -1.92 9.04 15.05
N ILE A 292 -1.08 9.60 14.17
CA ILE A 292 -1.50 10.34 12.98
C ILE A 292 -2.09 9.37 11.96
N SER A 293 -1.31 8.41 11.46
CA SER A 293 -1.80 7.43 10.47
C SER A 293 -2.92 6.57 11.04
N GLU A 294 -2.75 6.04 12.26
CA GLU A 294 -3.74 5.17 12.88
C GLU A 294 -5.03 5.91 13.24
N GLY A 295 -4.91 7.17 13.70
CA GLY A 295 -6.03 8.04 14.06
C GLY A 295 -6.80 8.54 12.84
N LEU A 296 -6.12 9.00 11.79
CA LEU A 296 -6.78 9.41 10.53
C LEU A 296 -7.51 8.22 9.90
N ALA A 297 -6.88 7.06 9.86
CA ALA A 297 -7.51 5.85 9.36
C ALA A 297 -8.79 5.49 10.13
N GLU A 298 -8.80 5.62 11.47
CA GLU A 298 -9.97 5.31 12.29
C GLU A 298 -11.05 6.38 12.18
N TYR A 299 -10.65 7.65 12.18
CA TYR A 299 -11.53 8.79 12.00
C TYR A 299 -12.34 8.63 10.71
N TYR A 300 -11.67 8.38 9.58
CA TYR A 300 -12.34 8.22 8.30
C TYR A 300 -13.09 6.88 8.16
N ALA A 301 -12.68 5.83 8.88
CA ALA A 301 -13.42 4.56 8.93
C ALA A 301 -14.82 4.70 9.54
N ILE A 302 -15.02 5.70 10.41
CA ILE A 302 -16.31 6.06 10.99
C ILE A 302 -16.99 7.13 10.12
N GLU A 303 -16.25 8.20 9.83
CA GLU A 303 -16.78 9.42 9.24
C GLU A 303 -17.25 9.21 7.80
N LEU A 304 -16.55 8.43 6.97
CA LEU A 304 -16.99 8.16 5.60
C LEU A 304 -18.25 7.31 5.53
N VAL A 305 -18.41 6.37 6.47
CA VAL A 305 -19.64 5.56 6.57
C VAL A 305 -20.80 6.45 7.04
N ARG A 306 -20.57 7.36 7.98
CA ARG A 306 -21.56 8.35 8.45
C ARG A 306 -21.98 9.30 7.33
N ARG A 307 -21.02 9.92 6.62
CA ARG A 307 -21.27 10.84 5.50
C ARG A 307 -22.06 10.18 4.38
N ALA A 308 -21.86 8.87 4.18
CA ALA A 308 -22.60 8.10 3.18
C ALA A 308 -23.99 7.60 3.66
N GLY A 309 -24.43 8.01 4.85
CA GLY A 309 -25.75 7.66 5.42
C GLY A 309 -25.81 6.30 6.11
N GLY A 310 -24.68 5.64 6.36
CA GLY A 310 -24.62 4.31 7.02
C GLY A 310 -24.70 4.35 8.55
N VAL A 311 -24.71 5.54 9.15
CA VAL A 311 -24.78 5.75 10.60
C VAL A 311 -25.75 6.90 10.90
N THR A 312 -26.77 6.65 11.73
CA THR A 312 -27.69 7.70 12.20
C THR A 312 -27.02 8.60 13.22
N ASP A 313 -27.59 9.78 13.48
CA ASP A 313 -27.04 10.72 14.45
C ASP A 313 -27.00 10.14 15.88
N GLU A 314 -28.02 9.39 16.31
CA GLU A 314 -28.04 8.74 17.62
C GLU A 314 -26.93 7.70 17.74
N ARG A 315 -26.74 6.90 16.67
CA ARG A 315 -25.66 5.90 16.66
C ARG A 315 -24.30 6.58 16.64
N TYR A 316 -24.15 7.70 15.94
CA TYR A 316 -22.92 8.47 15.92
C TYR A 316 -22.59 9.08 17.28
N GLN A 317 -23.57 9.62 18.00
CA GLN A 317 -23.40 10.08 19.38
C GLN A 317 -22.95 8.95 20.32
N ALA A 318 -23.52 7.75 20.19
CA ALA A 318 -23.10 6.59 20.96
C ALA A 318 -21.64 6.17 20.66
N ILE A 319 -21.22 6.26 19.40
CA ILE A 319 -19.82 6.01 18.97
C ILE A 319 -18.89 7.06 19.59
N GLN A 320 -19.23 8.35 19.53
CA GLN A 320 -18.44 9.41 20.15
C GLN A 320 -18.30 9.21 21.66
N ALA A 321 -19.40 8.90 22.36
CA ALA A 321 -19.38 8.64 23.79
C ALA A 321 -18.48 7.44 24.14
N ARG A 322 -18.45 6.41 23.28
CA ARG A 322 -17.56 5.27 23.43
C ARG A 322 -16.09 5.66 23.22
N LEU A 323 -15.75 6.36 22.14
CA LEU A 323 -14.39 6.81 21.87
C LEU A 323 -13.83 7.66 23.04
N ALA A 324 -14.64 8.57 23.57
CA ALA A 324 -14.28 9.38 24.73
C ALA A 324 -14.02 8.53 25.98
N ARG A 325 -14.85 7.50 26.24
CA ARG A 325 -14.63 6.57 27.36
C ARG A 325 -13.38 5.70 27.16
N ASP A 326 -13.20 5.15 25.97
CA ASP A 326 -12.10 4.22 25.66
C ASP A 326 -10.74 4.94 25.67
N GLY A 327 -10.71 6.23 25.32
CA GLY A 327 -9.49 7.06 25.33
C GLY A 327 -9.26 7.89 26.60
N LYS A 328 -10.12 7.81 27.62
CA LYS A 328 -10.13 8.76 28.75
C LYS A 328 -8.82 8.77 29.57
N ASP A 329 -8.18 7.60 29.72
CA ASP A 329 -6.99 7.41 30.56
C ASP A 329 -5.69 7.63 29.78
N VAL A 330 -5.78 8.00 28.49
CA VAL A 330 -4.63 8.27 27.62
C VAL A 330 -4.05 9.65 27.93
N THR A 331 -2.83 9.67 28.45
CA THR A 331 -2.11 10.89 28.83
C THR A 331 -1.16 11.42 27.77
N SER A 332 -0.79 10.59 26.78
CA SER A 332 0.00 10.98 25.61
C SER A 332 -0.44 10.20 24.37
N LEU A 333 -0.42 10.88 23.22
CA LEU A 333 -0.58 10.29 21.89
C LEU A 333 0.77 9.92 21.26
N ARG A 334 1.88 10.37 21.86
CA ARG A 334 3.24 10.05 21.40
C ARG A 334 3.52 8.57 21.70
N GLY A 335 3.98 7.84 20.70
CA GLY A 335 4.42 6.46 20.85
C GLY A 335 4.54 5.76 19.51
N ASP A 336 5.38 4.72 19.47
CA ASP A 336 5.39 3.76 18.38
C ASP A 336 4.39 2.63 18.71
N HIS A 337 3.70 2.09 17.71
CA HIS A 337 2.71 1.04 17.83
C HIS A 337 1.59 1.37 18.84
N VAL A 338 0.91 2.49 18.62
CA VAL A 338 -0.10 3.03 19.53
C VAL A 338 -1.25 2.04 19.80
N SER A 339 -1.72 2.04 21.06
CA SER A 339 -2.79 1.14 21.51
C SER A 339 -4.16 1.53 20.95
N GLY A 340 -5.14 0.61 21.00
CA GLY A 340 -6.52 0.94 20.62
C GLY A 340 -7.12 2.09 21.44
N ALA A 341 -6.75 2.24 22.72
CA ALA A 341 -7.18 3.37 23.54
C ALA A 341 -6.57 4.68 23.03
N THR A 342 -5.28 4.65 22.66
CA THR A 342 -4.57 5.80 22.06
C THR A 342 -5.21 6.19 20.72
N VAL A 343 -5.56 5.23 19.87
CA VAL A 343 -6.30 5.49 18.62
C VAL A 343 -7.65 6.11 18.91
N SER A 344 -8.43 5.59 19.87
CA SER A 344 -9.70 6.21 20.28
C SER A 344 -9.52 7.66 20.74
N ARG A 345 -8.46 7.95 21.52
CA ARG A 345 -8.14 9.32 21.94
C ARG A 345 -7.75 10.20 20.76
N ALA A 346 -6.96 9.68 19.82
CA ALA A 346 -6.58 10.38 18.59
C ALA A 346 -7.80 10.74 17.75
N VAL A 347 -8.78 9.83 17.60
CA VAL A 347 -10.02 10.13 16.86
C VAL A 347 -10.80 11.28 17.50
N VAL A 348 -10.88 11.33 18.83
CA VAL A 348 -11.55 12.45 19.53
C VAL A 348 -10.83 13.77 19.26
N VAL A 349 -9.50 13.78 19.34
CA VAL A 349 -8.69 14.97 18.99
C VAL A 349 -8.91 15.39 17.54
N LEU A 350 -8.94 14.45 16.59
CA LEU A 350 -9.19 14.74 15.18
C LEU A 350 -10.61 15.26 14.91
N GLN A 351 -11.62 14.78 15.66
CA GLN A 351 -12.99 15.31 15.61
C GLN A 351 -13.07 16.74 16.15
N GLU A 352 -12.37 17.05 17.23
CA GLU A 352 -12.28 18.40 17.78
C GLU A 352 -11.53 19.32 16.82
N LEU A 353 -10.46 18.84 16.21
CA LEU A 353 -9.68 19.57 15.21
C LEU A 353 -10.50 19.87 13.96
N ASP A 354 -11.28 18.92 13.44
CA ASP A 354 -12.19 19.18 12.30
C ASP A 354 -13.17 20.31 12.62
N ARG A 355 -13.74 20.32 13.83
CA ARG A 355 -14.64 21.40 14.29
C ARG A 355 -13.91 22.73 14.37
N GLU A 356 -12.71 22.75 14.96
CA GLU A 356 -11.90 23.97 15.07
C GLU A 356 -11.57 24.54 13.67
N ILE A 357 -11.08 23.70 12.75
CA ILE A 357 -10.78 24.10 11.37
C ILE A 357 -12.03 24.72 10.72
N ARG A 358 -13.18 24.04 10.80
CA ARG A 358 -14.43 24.53 10.20
C ARG A 358 -14.87 25.87 10.80
N VAL A 359 -14.81 26.03 12.12
CA VAL A 359 -15.20 27.27 12.79
C VAL A 359 -14.28 28.42 12.37
N LYS A 360 -12.96 28.24 12.49
CA LYS A 360 -11.97 29.29 12.21
C LYS A 360 -11.89 29.66 10.73
N THR A 361 -12.21 28.73 9.83
CA THR A 361 -12.20 28.98 8.39
C THR A 361 -13.57 29.29 7.79
N HIS A 362 -14.61 29.46 8.63
CA HIS A 362 -16.00 29.67 8.18
C HIS A 362 -16.49 28.60 7.19
N ASN A 363 -16.23 27.32 7.51
CA ASN A 363 -16.52 26.12 6.71
C ASN A 363 -15.83 26.06 5.33
N LYS A 364 -14.83 26.92 5.07
CA LYS A 364 -14.05 26.86 3.82
C LYS A 364 -13.06 25.71 3.80
N ARG A 365 -12.62 25.25 4.96
CA ARG A 365 -11.69 24.12 5.14
C ARG A 365 -12.26 23.12 6.15
N SER A 366 -11.72 21.91 6.12
CA SER A 366 -12.00 20.86 7.09
C SER A 366 -10.77 19.99 7.33
N LEU A 367 -10.92 18.94 8.16
CA LEU A 367 -9.88 17.94 8.34
C LEU A 367 -9.51 17.25 7.01
N ASP A 368 -10.40 17.23 6.01
CA ASP A 368 -10.09 16.69 4.68
C ASP A 368 -8.95 17.46 4.00
N ASP A 369 -8.91 18.79 4.15
CA ASP A 369 -7.80 19.60 3.63
C ASP A 369 -6.48 19.25 4.31
N LEU A 370 -6.52 19.00 5.62
CA LEU A 370 -5.34 18.59 6.40
C LEU A 370 -4.88 17.19 6.01
N ALA A 371 -5.79 16.23 5.93
CA ALA A 371 -5.48 14.88 5.49
C ALA A 371 -4.84 14.88 4.09
N GLN A 372 -5.38 15.68 3.15
CA GLN A 372 -4.81 15.85 1.82
C GLN A 372 -3.41 16.51 1.82
N ALA A 373 -3.14 17.42 2.76
CA ALA A 373 -1.80 17.99 2.94
C ALA A 373 -0.83 16.92 3.48
N VAL A 374 -1.26 16.12 4.46
CA VAL A 374 -0.46 15.00 4.99
C VAL A 374 -0.17 13.95 3.92
N MET A 375 -1.13 13.62 3.04
CA MET A 375 -0.90 12.71 1.90
C MET A 375 0.20 13.17 0.94
N ARG A 376 0.49 14.48 0.88
CA ARG A 376 1.54 15.05 0.02
C ARG A 376 2.89 15.07 0.70
N ALA A 377 2.94 14.89 2.02
CA ALA A 377 4.18 14.71 2.75
C ALA A 377 4.72 13.29 2.49
N ASN A 378 6.04 13.15 2.35
CA ASN A 378 6.66 11.82 2.22
C ASN A 378 6.54 11.02 3.52
N SER A 379 6.81 11.69 4.64
CA SER A 379 6.63 11.22 6.02
C SER A 379 6.40 12.44 6.91
N ILE A 380 5.72 12.27 8.05
CA ILE A 380 5.36 13.39 8.92
C ILE A 380 5.60 13.09 10.41
N THR A 381 6.06 14.09 11.14
CA THR A 381 6.13 14.09 12.62
C THR A 381 4.91 14.79 13.23
N THR A 382 4.72 14.63 14.55
CA THR A 382 3.68 15.36 15.29
C THR A 382 3.85 16.88 15.14
N ALA A 383 5.09 17.39 15.20
CA ALA A 383 5.35 18.83 15.07
C ALA A 383 4.98 19.35 13.68
N GLU A 384 5.35 18.63 12.62
CA GLU A 384 4.99 19.01 11.24
C GLU A 384 3.48 18.91 11.00
N PHE A 385 2.80 17.93 11.60
CA PHE A 385 1.33 17.83 11.54
C PHE A 385 0.65 19.05 12.18
N VAL A 386 1.14 19.50 13.34
CA VAL A 386 0.65 20.73 13.98
C VAL A 386 0.87 21.94 13.07
N GLN A 387 2.07 22.10 12.51
CA GLN A 387 2.38 23.21 11.60
C GLN A 387 1.48 23.20 10.35
N LEU A 388 1.21 22.03 9.76
CA LEU A 388 0.29 21.92 8.63
C LEU A 388 -1.13 22.31 9.02
N ALA A 389 -1.60 21.87 10.18
CA ALA A 389 -2.93 22.22 10.69
C ALA A 389 -3.06 23.74 10.89
N GLU A 390 -2.09 24.36 11.55
CA GLU A 390 -2.05 25.82 11.79
C GLU A 390 -1.97 26.60 10.48
N SER A 391 -1.22 26.12 9.49
CA SER A 391 -1.18 26.73 8.16
C SER A 391 -2.53 26.67 7.44
N ILE A 392 -3.34 25.63 7.66
CA ILE A 392 -4.68 25.50 7.07
C ILE A 392 -5.69 26.37 7.79
N ILE A 393 -5.58 26.46 9.12
CA ILE A 393 -6.43 27.28 9.97
C ILE A 393 -6.14 28.78 9.73
N GLY A 394 -4.87 29.14 9.54
CA GLY A 394 -4.38 30.52 9.44
C GLY A 394 -3.95 31.13 10.77
N GLU A 395 -4.03 30.37 11.85
CA GLU A 395 -3.62 30.74 13.22
C GLU A 395 -3.35 29.48 14.06
N SER A 396 -2.88 29.63 15.30
CA SER A 396 -2.56 28.51 16.20
C SER A 396 -3.79 27.66 16.54
N SER A 397 -3.61 26.34 16.67
CA SER A 397 -4.67 25.40 17.04
C SER A 397 -4.76 25.23 18.56
N VAL A 398 -5.93 25.49 19.12
CA VAL A 398 -6.22 25.27 20.56
C VAL A 398 -6.31 23.77 20.85
N VAL A 399 -6.82 22.99 19.90
CA VAL A 399 -6.94 21.53 20.03
C VAL A 399 -5.56 20.87 20.07
N LEU A 400 -4.62 21.36 19.26
CA LEU A 400 -3.28 20.79 19.14
C LEU A 400 -2.26 21.39 20.13
N ASP A 401 -2.53 22.53 20.77
CA ASP A 401 -1.78 22.97 21.96
C ASP A 401 -2.19 22.15 23.20
N SER A 402 -1.89 20.85 23.15
CA SER A 402 -2.26 19.88 24.16
C SER A 402 -1.05 19.16 24.72
N LYS A 403 -1.08 18.88 26.02
CA LYS A 403 -0.07 18.03 26.67
C LYS A 403 -0.05 16.60 26.11
N LEU A 404 -1.10 16.18 25.42
CA LEU A 404 -1.17 14.87 24.75
C LEU A 404 -0.11 14.72 23.66
N LEU A 405 0.34 15.81 23.05
CA LEU A 405 1.27 15.80 21.91
C LEU A 405 2.72 16.08 22.31
N ARG A 406 2.99 16.23 23.62
CA ARG A 406 4.31 16.59 24.16
C ARG A 406 5.11 15.37 24.59
#